data_AF-A0A7S2VPY2-F1
#
_entry.id   AF-A0A7S2VPY2-F1
#
_cell.length_a   1.000
_cell.length_b   1.000
_cell.length_c   1.000
_cell.angle_alpha   90.00
_cell.angle_beta   90.00
_cell.angle_gamma   90.00
#
_symmetry.space_group_name_H-M   'P 1'
#
loop_
_entity.id
_entity.type
_entity.pdbx_description
1 polymer ?
#
loop_
_entity_poly.entity_id
_entity_poly.type
_entity_poly.pdbx_seq_one_letter_code
_entity_poly.pdbx_strand_id
1 'polypeptide(L)'
;NKFSEMMSKLREDSPELGHVIAVDTSFEIFGRAWCIGEIVQGRRDGLLQRLKLASAEDVRHRRGQLENLDVRNCQASRQEDREAILAGIPDIASFNRELSALLLEPERGLLDRWAA
;
A
#
# COMPACT_ATOMS: atom_id res chain seq x y z
N ASN A 1 8.03 -4.99 13.61
CA ASN A 1 7.05 -5.85 12.91
C ASN A 1 7.87 -6.91 12.16
N LYS A 2 7.60 -8.22 12.37
CA LYS A 2 8.32 -9.33 11.72
C LYS A 2 8.23 -9.29 10.19
N PHE A 3 7.18 -8.69 9.65
CA PHE A 3 6.97 -8.58 8.21
C PHE A 3 8.00 -7.66 7.53
N SER A 4 8.36 -6.54 8.16
CA SER A 4 9.40 -5.64 7.64
C SER A 4 10.77 -6.32 7.60
N GLU A 5 11.13 -7.06 8.64
CA GLU A 5 12.36 -7.85 8.71
C GLU A 5 12.38 -8.94 7.62
N MET A 6 11.25 -9.66 7.44
CA MET A 6 11.07 -10.64 6.39
C MET A 6 11.22 -10.01 4.99
N MET A 7 10.58 -8.86 4.72
CA MET A 7 10.68 -8.18 3.43
C MET A 7 12.11 -7.75 3.11
N SER A 8 12.82 -7.16 4.09
CA SER A 8 14.23 -6.82 3.94
C SER A 8 15.07 -8.07 3.64
N LYS A 9 14.83 -9.16 4.37
CA LYS A 9 15.57 -10.41 4.19
C LYS A 9 15.31 -11.06 2.82
N LEU A 10 14.05 -11.07 2.37
CA LEU A 10 13.67 -11.57 1.04
C LEU A 10 14.30 -10.72 -0.07
N ARG A 11 14.41 -9.41 0.11
CA ARG A 11 15.09 -8.54 -0.86
C ARG A 11 16.57 -8.87 -0.98
N GLU A 12 17.24 -9.14 0.14
CA GLU A 12 18.65 -9.54 0.17
C GLU A 12 18.87 -10.91 -0.49
N ASP A 13 18.04 -11.90 -0.15
CA ASP A 13 18.24 -13.29 -0.56
C ASP A 13 17.68 -13.59 -1.96
N SER A 14 16.69 -12.84 -2.44
CA SER A 14 16.02 -13.05 -3.73
C SER A 14 15.55 -11.73 -4.34
N PRO A 15 16.45 -10.96 -4.98
CA PRO A 15 16.12 -9.64 -5.51
C PRO A 15 15.02 -9.64 -6.58
N GLU A 16 14.79 -10.75 -7.28
CA GLU A 16 13.69 -10.86 -8.26
C GLU A 16 12.32 -11.07 -7.63
N LEU A 17 12.25 -11.38 -6.32
CA LEU A 17 11.00 -11.64 -5.64
C LEU A 17 10.20 -10.34 -5.51
N GLY A 18 8.99 -10.35 -6.05
CA GLY A 18 8.10 -9.21 -6.09
C GLY A 18 7.01 -9.28 -5.03
N HIS A 19 6.58 -8.11 -4.55
CA HIS A 19 5.44 -7.98 -3.66
C HIS A 19 4.17 -7.81 -4.52
N VAL A 20 3.35 -8.87 -4.59
CA VAL A 20 2.05 -8.85 -5.28
C VAL A 20 0.97 -8.38 -4.32
N ILE A 21 0.30 -7.28 -4.68
CA ILE A 21 -0.80 -6.70 -3.92
C ILE A 21 -2.10 -7.06 -4.66
N ALA A 22 -2.83 -8.06 -4.16
CA ALA A 22 -4.11 -8.46 -4.72
C ALA A 22 -5.25 -7.71 -4.01
N VAL A 23 -6.12 -7.08 -4.81
CA VAL A 23 -7.23 -6.25 -4.32
C VAL A 23 -8.55 -6.87 -4.77
N ASP A 24 -9.49 -6.94 -3.84
CA ASP A 24 -10.89 -7.26 -4.15
C ASP A 24 -11.62 -6.08 -4.82
N THR A 25 -12.86 -6.30 -5.25
CA THR A 25 -13.71 -5.28 -5.89
C THR A 25 -14.16 -4.16 -4.93
N SER A 26 -14.03 -4.38 -3.62
CA SER A 26 -14.36 -3.41 -2.56
C SER A 26 -13.18 -2.52 -2.14
N PHE A 27 -11.95 -2.85 -2.58
CA PHE A 27 -10.72 -2.10 -2.27
C PHE A 27 -10.45 -2.04 -0.76
N GLU A 28 -10.91 -3.04 0.00
CA GLU A 28 -10.87 -3.03 1.47
C GLU A 28 -9.45 -2.99 2.02
N ILE A 29 -8.47 -3.57 1.33
CA ILE A 29 -7.08 -3.60 1.79
C ILE A 29 -6.52 -2.19 2.02
N PHE A 30 -6.99 -1.19 1.25
CA PHE A 30 -6.53 0.18 1.40
C PHE A 30 -7.18 0.89 2.60
N GLY A 31 -8.27 0.33 3.12
CA GLY A 31 -8.85 0.72 4.39
C GLY A 31 -8.17 0.08 5.60
N ARG A 32 -7.16 -0.80 5.43
CA ARG A 32 -6.51 -1.53 6.54
C ARG A 32 -5.15 -0.96 6.85
N ALA A 33 -4.97 -0.47 8.08
CA ALA A 33 -3.78 0.27 8.49
C ALA A 33 -2.51 -0.57 8.33
N TRP A 34 -2.60 -1.87 8.62
CA TRP A 34 -1.45 -2.76 8.47
C TRP A 34 -1.04 -2.96 7.02
N CYS A 35 -2.01 -3.27 6.15
CA CYS A 35 -1.77 -3.47 4.74
C CYS A 35 -1.15 -2.21 4.10
N ILE A 36 -1.64 -1.02 4.47
CA ILE A 36 -1.06 0.24 4.02
C ILE A 36 0.40 0.40 4.48
N GLY A 37 0.70 0.09 5.74
CA GLY A 37 2.06 0.11 6.25
C GLY A 37 2.99 -0.82 5.48
N GLU A 38 2.55 -2.05 5.21
CA GLU A 38 3.31 -3.07 4.47
C GLU A 38 3.54 -2.69 3.00
N ILE A 39 2.53 -2.11 2.35
CA ILE A 39 2.63 -1.62 0.97
C ILE A 39 3.66 -0.48 0.89
N VAL A 40 3.59 0.52 1.77
CA VAL A 40 4.57 1.62 1.77
C VAL A 40 5.98 1.13 2.12
N GLN A 41 6.10 0.23 3.11
CA GLN A 41 7.38 -0.34 3.50
C GLN A 41 8.02 -1.11 2.34
N GLY A 42 7.25 -1.92 1.61
CA GLY A 42 7.76 -2.64 0.44
C GLY A 42 8.34 -1.70 -0.64
N ARG A 43 7.75 -0.51 -0.84
CA ARG A 43 8.32 0.52 -1.73
C ARG A 43 9.66 1.04 -1.20
N ARG A 44 9.74 1.33 0.10
CA ARG A 44 10.95 1.84 0.76
C ARG A 44 12.11 0.84 0.70
N ASP A 45 11.80 -0.45 0.83
CA ASP A 45 12.77 -1.54 0.72
C ASP A 45 13.15 -1.87 -0.75
N GLY A 46 12.58 -1.15 -1.71
CA GLY A 46 12.87 -1.33 -3.13
C GLY A 46 12.35 -2.64 -3.71
N LEU A 47 11.32 -3.24 -3.10
CA LEU A 47 10.66 -4.43 -3.64
C LEU A 47 9.91 -4.07 -4.92
N LEU A 48 9.97 -4.97 -5.91
CA LEU A 48 9.15 -4.83 -7.11
C LEU A 48 7.68 -5.09 -6.76
N GLN A 49 6.88 -4.03 -6.69
CA GLN A 49 5.46 -4.13 -6.38
C GLN A 49 4.60 -4.25 -7.62
N ARG A 50 3.58 -5.12 -7.57
CA ARG A 50 2.59 -5.29 -8.65
C ARG A 50 1.19 -5.39 -8.08
N LEU A 51 0.29 -4.53 -8.56
CA LEU A 51 -1.12 -4.58 -8.20
C LEU A 51 -1.89 -5.53 -9.10
N LYS A 52 -2.76 -6.35 -8.51
CA LYS A 52 -3.67 -7.26 -9.19
C LYS A 52 -5.10 -6.91 -8.80
N LEU A 53 -5.90 -6.56 -9.81
CA LEU A 53 -7.30 -6.18 -9.68
C LEU A 53 -8.19 -7.14 -10.47
N ALA A 54 -9.46 -7.19 -10.11
CA ALA A 54 -10.45 -7.96 -10.87
C ALA A 54 -10.70 -7.34 -12.25
N SER A 55 -10.83 -6.01 -12.34
CA SER A 55 -10.97 -5.29 -13.60
C SER A 55 -10.38 -3.88 -13.55
N ALA A 56 -10.09 -3.31 -14.73
CA ALA A 56 -9.70 -1.89 -14.85
C ALA A 56 -10.87 -0.93 -14.55
N GLU A 57 -12.11 -1.39 -14.74
CA GLU A 57 -13.30 -0.59 -14.45
C GLU A 57 -13.43 -0.29 -12.94
N ASP A 58 -13.04 -1.24 -12.10
CA ASP A 58 -13.04 -1.06 -10.64
C ASP A 58 -12.15 0.12 -10.21
N VAL A 59 -11.02 0.35 -10.91
CA VAL A 59 -10.14 1.50 -10.63
C VAL A 59 -10.86 2.81 -10.91
N ARG A 60 -11.59 2.92 -12.02
CA ARG A 60 -12.28 4.17 -12.38
C ARG A 60 -13.37 4.51 -11.36
N HIS A 61 -14.16 3.52 -10.95
CA HIS A 61 -15.21 3.71 -9.94
C HIS A 61 -14.66 4.01 -8.55
N ARG A 62 -13.46 3.50 -8.21
CA ARG A 62 -12.84 3.65 -6.89
C ARG A 62 -11.73 4.70 -6.83
N ARG A 63 -11.40 5.37 -7.93
CA ARG A 63 -10.31 6.35 -8.01
C ARG A 63 -10.44 7.46 -6.97
N GLY A 64 -11.64 8.02 -6.80
CA GLY A 64 -11.88 9.06 -5.79
C GLY A 64 -11.64 8.58 -4.35
N GLN A 65 -11.87 7.30 -4.05
CA GLN A 65 -11.53 6.72 -2.73
C GLN A 65 -10.01 6.64 -2.53
N LEU A 66 -9.25 6.33 -3.58
CA LEU A 66 -7.80 6.19 -3.54
C LEU A 66 -7.07 7.53 -3.51
N GLU A 67 -7.64 8.56 -4.14
CA GLU A 67 -7.13 9.94 -4.09
C GLU A 67 -7.26 10.56 -2.70
N ASN A 68 -8.29 10.17 -1.94
CA ASN A 68 -8.55 10.68 -0.60
C ASN A 68 -8.04 9.74 0.51
N LEU A 69 -7.12 8.83 0.17
CA LEU A 69 -6.66 7.84 1.13
C LEU A 69 -5.77 8.47 2.21
N ASP A 70 -6.06 8.15 3.46
CA ASP A 70 -5.33 8.64 4.61
C ASP A 70 -5.16 7.51 5.62
N VAL A 71 -3.90 7.23 5.99
CA VAL A 71 -3.57 6.16 6.95
C VAL A 71 -4.28 6.34 8.29
N ARG A 72 -4.60 7.58 8.68
CA ARG A 72 -5.36 7.87 9.92
C ARG A 72 -6.78 7.34 9.88
N ASN A 73 -7.37 7.24 8.69
CA ASN A 73 -8.73 6.74 8.49
C ASN A 73 -8.77 5.22 8.31
N CYS A 74 -7.62 4.56 8.23
CA CYS A 74 -7.56 3.12 8.12
C CYS A 74 -7.92 2.42 9.44
N GLN A 75 -8.51 1.24 9.31
CA GLN A 75 -8.95 0.36 10.39
C GLN A 75 -7.90 -0.69 10.70
N ALA A 76 -7.93 -1.20 11.93
CA ALA A 76 -7.24 -2.40 12.34
C ALA A 76 -8.23 -3.27 13.13
N SER A 77 -7.95 -4.58 13.26
CA SER A 77 -8.82 -5.49 14.01
C SER A 77 -8.98 -5.07 15.47
N ARG A 78 -7.98 -4.37 16.02
CA ARG A 78 -8.00 -3.79 17.36
C ARG A 78 -7.53 -2.35 17.30
N GLN A 79 -8.12 -1.50 18.13
CA GLN A 79 -7.76 -0.08 18.21
C GLN A 79 -6.30 0.12 18.66
N GLU A 80 -5.79 -0.73 19.55
CA GLU A 80 -4.38 -0.74 19.99
C GLU A 80 -3.40 -0.95 18.83
N ASP A 81 -3.75 -1.81 17.85
CA ASP A 81 -2.91 -2.06 16.68
C ASP A 81 -2.86 -0.84 15.77
N ARG A 82 -4.01 -0.17 15.58
CA ARG A 82 -4.08 1.08 14.80
C ARG A 82 -3.21 2.17 15.42
N GLU A 83 -3.29 2.33 16.74
CA GLU A 83 -2.49 3.31 17.47
C GLU A 83 -1.00 3.01 17.39
N ALA A 84 -0.60 1.74 17.53
CA ALA A 84 0.78 1.32 17.38
C ALA A 84 1.34 1.58 15.97
N ILE A 85 0.54 1.33 14.93
CA ILE A 85 0.93 1.61 13.53
C ILE A 85 1.10 3.12 13.33
N LEU A 86 0.12 3.92 13.75
CA LEU A 86 0.19 5.38 13.60
C LEU A 86 1.35 6.00 14.39
N ALA A 87 1.61 5.50 15.60
CA ALA A 87 2.75 5.93 16.41
C ALA A 87 4.10 5.56 15.78
N GLY A 88 4.14 4.48 14.98
CA GLY A 88 5.32 4.07 14.23
C GLY A 88 5.60 4.92 12.98
N ILE A 89 4.71 5.84 12.60
CA ILE A 89 4.86 6.72 11.44
C ILE A 89 5.36 8.09 11.94
N PRO A 90 6.62 8.48 11.68
CA PRO A 90 7.18 9.73 12.21
C PRO A 90 6.51 10.99 11.63
N ASP A 91 6.16 10.94 10.34
CA ASP A 91 5.45 12.01 9.63
C ASP A 91 4.33 11.40 8.80
N ILE A 92 3.10 11.52 9.33
CA ILE A 92 1.88 11.02 8.70
C ILE A 92 1.62 11.75 7.37
N ALA A 93 1.94 13.04 7.27
CA ALA A 93 1.71 13.78 6.04
C ALA A 93 2.67 13.32 4.93
N SER A 94 3.94 13.08 5.26
CA SER A 94 4.88 12.46 4.31
C SER A 94 4.44 11.06 3.91
N PHE A 95 4.03 10.26 4.88
CA PHE A 95 3.56 8.90 4.62
C PHE A 95 2.36 8.89 3.65
N ASN A 96 1.36 9.75 3.86
CA ASN A 96 0.20 9.85 2.97
C ASN A 96 0.58 10.35 1.57
N ARG A 97 1.55 11.28 1.45
CA ARG A 97 2.09 11.70 0.13
C ARG A 97 2.80 10.54 -0.58
N GLU A 98 3.62 9.77 0.14
CA GLU A 98 4.31 8.60 -0.39
C GLU A 98 3.32 7.52 -0.87
N LEU A 99 2.26 7.28 -0.09
CA LEU A 99 1.18 6.36 -0.42
C LEU A 99 0.42 6.82 -1.66
N SER A 100 0.04 8.10 -1.73
CA SER A 100 -0.61 8.68 -2.90
C SER A 100 0.26 8.55 -4.14
N ALA A 101 1.56 8.88 -4.04
CA ALA A 101 2.49 8.72 -5.15
C ALA A 101 2.65 7.25 -5.55
N LEU A 102 2.68 6.32 -4.60
CA LEU A 102 2.83 4.89 -4.89
C LEU A 102 1.64 4.36 -5.70
N LEU A 103 0.44 4.83 -5.40
CA LEU A 103 -0.77 4.38 -6.09
C LEU A 103 -1.03 5.12 -7.40
N LEU A 104 -0.83 6.44 -7.42
CA LEU A 104 -1.42 7.34 -8.42
C LEU A 104 -0.40 8.10 -9.29
N GLU A 105 0.90 8.04 -8.99
CA GLU A 105 1.90 8.75 -9.79
C GLU A 105 1.83 8.31 -11.28
N PRO A 106 1.79 9.25 -12.24
CA PRO A 106 1.81 8.89 -13.65
C PRO A 106 3.04 8.04 -14.00
N GLU A 107 2.86 7.03 -14.87
CA GLU A 107 3.93 6.14 -15.39
C GLU A 107 4.61 5.20 -14.36
N ARG A 108 4.49 5.50 -13.06
CA ARG A 108 5.22 4.82 -11.97
C ARG A 108 4.33 4.28 -10.87
N GLY A 109 3.12 4.81 -10.76
CA GLY A 109 2.11 4.39 -9.80
C GLY A 109 1.59 2.99 -10.09
N LEU A 110 1.17 2.29 -9.03
CA LEU A 110 0.66 0.92 -9.13
C LEU A 110 -0.62 0.82 -9.97
N LEU A 111 -1.42 1.89 -10.06
CA LEU A 111 -2.66 1.94 -10.85
C LEU A 111 -2.46 2.33 -12.31
N ASP A 112 -1.29 2.85 -12.69
CA ASP A 112 -1.03 3.33 -14.05
C ASP A 112 -1.28 2.23 -15.11
N ARG A 113 -0.84 1.01 -14.80
CA ARG A 113 -1.03 -0.19 -15.64
C ARG A 113 -2.49 -0.64 -15.80
N TRP A 114 -3.40 -0.05 -15.03
CA TRP A 114 -4.84 -0.34 -15.05
C TRP A 114 -5.66 0.85 -15.56
N ALA A 115 -5.02 1.97 -15.88
CA ALA A 115 -5.67 3.18 -16.38
C ALA A 115 -5.89 3.21 -17.90
N ALA A 116 -5.48 2.16 -18.62
CA ALA A 116 -5.62 2.01 -20.07
C ALA A 116 -6.98 1.40 -20.48
#